data_AF-J1SYW5-F1
#
_entry.id   AF-J1SYW5-F1
#
_cell.length_a   1.000
_cell.length_b   1.000
_cell.length_c   1.000
_cell.angle_alpha   90.00
_cell.angle_beta   90.00
_cell.angle_gamma   90.00
#
_symmetry.space_group_name_H-M   'P 1'
#
loop_
_entity.id
_entity.type
_entity.pdbx_description
1 polymer ?
#
loop_
_entity_poly.entity_id
_entity_poly.type
_entity_poly.pdbx_seq_one_letter_code
_entity_poly.pdbx_strand_id
1 'polypeptide(L)'
;MDEVKYGEILLPGDEDTQNRREKTVRQKFWPTFRRAVRQIPFSRDVVAGFYCALDPQTPTRVRGVLLAALAYFVMPVDIIPDIFAVIGFSDDVAVLSAAFAMVRGNVRPSHYEAADRVLADRSEDGMKTI
;
A
#
# COMPACT_ATOMS: atom_id res chain seq x y z
N MET A 1 -23.95 22.78 -10.97
CA MET A 1 -23.36 21.45 -11.23
C MET A 1 -22.40 21.23 -10.08
N ASP A 2 -22.96 20.70 -9.00
CA ASP A 2 -22.38 20.73 -7.67
C ASP A 2 -21.30 19.66 -7.58
N GLU A 3 -20.05 20.12 -7.66
CA GLU A 3 -18.87 19.30 -7.44
C GLU A 3 -18.89 18.85 -5.99
N VAL A 4 -19.25 17.58 -5.80
CA VAL A 4 -19.53 17.06 -4.48
C VAL A 4 -18.24 17.02 -3.67
N LYS A 5 -18.15 17.92 -2.68
CA LYS A 5 -17.08 18.00 -1.69
C LYS A 5 -17.17 16.80 -0.73
N TYR A 6 -16.78 15.62 -1.19
CA TYR A 6 -16.52 14.47 -0.31
C TYR A 6 -15.12 14.52 0.33
N GLY A 7 -14.32 15.56 0.03
CA GLY A 7 -12.87 15.61 0.29
C GLY A 7 -12.41 16.21 1.63
N GLU A 8 -13.31 16.55 2.55
CA GLU A 8 -12.95 17.16 3.85
C GLU A 8 -12.68 16.16 4.99
N ILE A 9 -12.90 14.86 4.77
CA ILE A 9 -12.83 13.85 5.86
C ILE A 9 -11.39 13.32 6.08
N LEU A 10 -10.51 13.40 5.07
CA LEU A 10 -9.14 12.89 5.15
C LEU A 10 -8.13 14.04 5.05
N LEU A 11 -7.97 14.78 6.15
CA LEU A 11 -6.85 15.69 6.29
C LEU A 11 -5.55 14.87 6.12
N PRO A 12 -4.66 15.19 5.17
CA PRO A 12 -3.32 14.65 5.21
C PRO A 12 -2.76 15.06 6.57
N GLY A 13 -2.36 14.09 7.39
CA GLY A 13 -1.69 14.39 8.66
C GLY A 13 -0.56 15.40 8.41
N ASP A 14 -0.19 16.14 9.46
CA ASP A 14 0.93 17.09 9.43
C ASP A 14 2.20 16.45 8.85
N GLU A 15 3.14 17.29 8.37
CA GLU A 15 4.36 16.83 7.70
C GLU A 15 5.17 15.85 8.56
N ASP A 16 5.19 16.02 9.88
CA ASP A 16 5.88 15.12 10.80
C ASP A 16 5.21 13.74 10.88
N THR A 17 3.87 13.70 10.92
CA THR A 17 3.08 12.47 10.85
C THR A 17 3.32 11.73 9.54
N GLN A 18 3.37 12.44 8.41
CA GLN A 18 3.67 11.83 7.10
C GLN A 18 5.08 11.24 7.07
N ASN A 19 6.06 11.99 7.54
CA ASN A 19 7.45 11.53 7.60
C ASN A 19 7.61 10.30 8.50
N ARG A 20 6.90 10.23 9.63
CA ARG A 20 6.91 9.06 10.52
C ARG A 20 6.25 7.84 9.86
N ARG A 21 5.12 8.04 9.19
CA ARG A 21 4.43 6.97 8.44
C ARG A 21 5.31 6.45 7.31
N GLU A 22 5.93 7.34 6.54
CA GLU A 22 6.86 6.98 5.49
C GLU A 22 8.02 6.12 6.02
N LYS A 23 8.67 6.54 7.11
CA LYS A 23 9.75 5.76 7.73
C LYS A 23 9.27 4.34 8.10
N THR A 24 8.08 4.26 8.71
CA THR A 24 7.47 2.97 9.11
C THR A 24 7.17 2.09 7.90
N VAL A 25 6.53 2.67 6.89
CA VAL A 25 6.19 2.01 5.61
C VAL A 25 7.45 1.49 4.94
N ARG A 26 8.46 2.35 4.77
CA ARG A 26 9.71 1.99 4.10
C ARG A 26 10.46 0.84 4.79
N GLN A 27 10.42 0.79 6.12
CA GLN A 27 11.07 -0.27 6.91
C GLN A 27 10.29 -1.59 6.88
N LYS A 28 8.96 -1.53 7.02
CA LYS A 28 8.13 -2.71 7.27
C LYS A 28 7.42 -3.27 6.04
N PHE A 29 7.36 -2.52 4.94
CA PHE A 29 6.64 -2.92 3.73
C PHE A 29 7.10 -4.25 3.17
N TRP A 30 8.39 -4.42 2.88
CA TRP A 30 8.87 -5.65 2.22
C TRP A 30 8.75 -6.92 3.07
N PRO A 31 9.03 -6.90 4.39
CA PRO A 31 8.74 -8.03 5.26
C PRO A 31 7.25 -8.42 5.31
N THR A 32 6.34 -7.43 5.35
CA THR A 32 4.90 -7.69 5.43
C THR A 32 4.35 -8.16 4.09
N PHE A 33 4.72 -7.48 3.01
CA PHE A 33 4.35 -7.84 1.65
C PHE A 33 4.72 -9.28 1.33
N ARG A 34 5.93 -9.74 1.69
CA ARG A 34 6.35 -11.15 1.45
C ARG A 34 5.46 -12.18 2.15
N ARG A 35 4.86 -11.85 3.29
CA ARG A 35 3.93 -12.75 4.00
C ARG A 35 2.54 -12.75 3.37
N ALA A 36 2.08 -11.59 2.93
CA ALA A 36 0.73 -11.41 2.39
C ALA A 36 0.62 -11.62 0.86
N VAL A 37 1.72 -11.57 0.11
CA VAL A 37 1.72 -11.60 -1.37
C VAL A 37 1.04 -12.86 -1.94
N ARG A 38 1.12 -13.99 -1.23
CA ARG A 38 0.45 -15.25 -1.61
C ARG A 38 -1.08 -15.16 -1.58
N GLN A 39 -1.62 -14.21 -0.84
CA GLN A 39 -3.06 -14.03 -0.61
C GLN A 39 -3.62 -12.78 -1.31
N ILE A 40 -2.76 -11.92 -1.88
CA ILE A 40 -3.17 -10.65 -2.49
C ILE A 40 -3.16 -10.79 -4.03
N PRO A 41 -4.32 -10.82 -4.71
CA PRO A 41 -4.40 -10.96 -6.16
C PRO A 41 -3.95 -9.69 -6.92
N PHE A 42 -3.76 -8.58 -6.22
CA PHE A 42 -3.33 -7.27 -6.75
C PHE A 42 -1.94 -6.87 -6.23
N SER A 43 -1.00 -7.82 -6.18
CA SER A 43 0.36 -7.61 -5.66
C SER A 43 1.13 -6.50 -6.40
N ARG A 44 0.98 -6.43 -7.72
CA ARG A 44 1.54 -5.38 -8.58
C ARG A 44 1.09 -3.98 -8.17
N ASP A 45 -0.21 -3.83 -7.94
CA ASP A 45 -0.84 -2.59 -7.53
C ASP A 45 -0.32 -2.13 -6.16
N VAL A 46 -0.25 -3.03 -5.17
CA VAL A 46 0.30 -2.70 -3.84
C VAL A 46 1.73 -2.17 -3.91
N VAL A 47 2.59 -2.81 -4.72
CA VAL A 47 3.98 -2.37 -4.89
C VAL A 47 4.07 -1.04 -5.65
N ALA A 48 3.24 -0.85 -6.69
CA ALA A 48 3.18 0.43 -7.39
C ALA A 48 2.69 1.57 -6.47
N GLY A 49 1.71 1.29 -5.59
CA GLY A 49 1.24 2.22 -4.56
C GLY A 49 2.34 2.60 -3.56
N PHE A 50 3.17 1.64 -3.15
CA PHE A 50 4.36 1.90 -2.33
C PHE A 50 5.33 2.87 -3.00
N TYR A 51 5.65 2.66 -4.28
CA TYR A 51 6.50 3.61 -5.01
C TYR A 51 5.87 4.98 -5.18
N CYS A 52 4.56 5.02 -5.45
CA CYS A 52 3.80 6.27 -5.55
C CYS A 52 3.82 7.07 -4.23
N ALA A 53 3.75 6.38 -3.08
CA ALA A 53 3.79 7.00 -1.75
C ALA A 53 5.17 7.57 -1.40
N LEU A 54 6.24 7.05 -2.00
CA LEU A 54 7.61 7.50 -1.79
C LEU A 54 8.06 8.54 -2.84
N ASP A 55 7.28 8.76 -3.89
CA ASP A 55 7.61 9.74 -4.92
C ASP A 55 7.32 11.17 -4.41
N PRO A 56 8.34 12.06 -4.32
CA PRO A 56 8.15 13.45 -3.94
C PRO A 56 7.30 14.26 -4.94
N GLN A 57 7.16 13.79 -6.18
CA GLN A 57 6.29 14.43 -7.18
C GLN A 57 4.81 14.07 -6.99
N THR A 58 4.48 13.12 -6.11
CA THR A 58 3.08 12.78 -5.80
C THR A 58 2.46 13.89 -4.93
N PRO A 59 1.27 14.41 -5.27
CA PRO A 59 0.60 15.43 -4.45
C PRO A 59 0.49 15.01 -2.99
N THR A 60 0.80 15.92 -2.06
CA THR A 60 0.89 15.62 -0.61
C THR A 60 -0.34 14.94 -0.04
N ARG A 61 -1.54 15.27 -0.54
CA ARG A 61 -2.81 14.63 -0.14
C ARG A 61 -2.84 13.14 -0.51
N VAL A 62 -2.52 12.85 -1.78
CA VAL A 62 -2.49 11.49 -2.33
C VAL A 62 -1.40 10.69 -1.62
N ARG A 63 -0.21 11.27 -1.49
CA ARG A 63 0.91 10.70 -0.74
C ARG A 63 0.49 10.38 0.69
N GLY A 64 -0.25 11.27 1.35
CA GLY A 64 -0.71 11.08 2.70
C GLY A 64 -1.73 9.95 2.87
N VAL A 65 -2.67 9.81 1.93
CA VAL A 65 -3.64 8.70 1.92
C VAL A 65 -2.92 7.38 1.66
N LEU A 66 -2.00 7.34 0.69
CA LEU A 66 -1.18 6.16 0.41
C LEU A 66 -0.33 5.76 1.61
N LEU A 67 0.35 6.72 2.25
CA LEU A 67 1.14 6.47 3.44
C LEU A 67 0.27 6.00 4.61
N ALA A 68 -0.95 6.50 4.76
CA ALA A 68 -1.89 6.01 5.78
C ALA A 68 -2.33 4.57 5.50
N ALA A 69 -2.73 4.26 4.26
CA ALA A 69 -3.16 2.92 3.86
C ALA A 69 -2.00 1.90 3.96
N LEU A 70 -0.81 2.29 3.50
CA LEU A 70 0.39 1.45 3.64
C LEU A 70 0.83 1.34 5.09
N ALA A 71 0.73 2.40 5.89
CA ALA A 71 1.04 2.33 7.32
C ALA A 71 0.08 1.38 8.03
N TYR A 72 -1.21 1.36 7.68
CA TYR A 72 -2.16 0.35 8.16
C TYR A 72 -1.75 -1.06 7.72
N PHE A 73 -1.32 -1.24 6.46
CA PHE A 73 -0.84 -2.52 5.96
C PHE A 73 0.44 -3.03 6.66
N VAL A 74 1.36 -2.14 7.06
CA VAL A 74 2.72 -2.52 7.53
C VAL A 74 2.99 -2.30 9.01
N MET A 75 2.18 -1.48 9.70
CA MET A 75 2.14 -1.52 11.16
C MET A 75 1.88 -2.97 11.55
N PRO A 76 2.47 -3.40 12.68
CA PRO A 76 2.57 -4.82 12.96
C PRO A 76 1.23 -5.46 12.69
N VAL A 77 1.31 -6.57 11.98
CA VAL A 77 0.54 -7.78 12.21
C VAL A 77 0.32 -7.98 13.73
N ASP A 78 -0.35 -7.05 14.42
CA ASP A 78 -0.63 -6.95 15.88
C ASP A 78 -2.14 -7.09 16.12
N ILE A 79 -2.94 -7.05 15.05
CA ILE A 79 -4.38 -7.36 15.04
C ILE A 79 -4.67 -8.58 14.13
N ILE A 80 -3.87 -8.73 13.07
CA ILE A 80 -4.00 -9.77 12.05
C ILE A 80 -3.70 -11.21 12.55
N PRO A 81 -2.66 -11.50 13.36
CA PRO A 81 -2.27 -12.90 13.57
C PRO A 81 -3.29 -13.67 14.41
N ASP A 82 -4.02 -13.01 15.31
CA ASP A 82 -5.05 -13.66 16.12
C ASP A 82 -6.42 -13.74 15.42
N ILE A 83 -6.74 -12.82 14.49
CA ILE A 83 -8.04 -12.76 13.78
C ILE A 83 -8.07 -13.64 12.53
N PHE A 84 -6.96 -13.72 11.79
CA PHE A 84 -6.87 -14.56 10.59
C PHE A 84 -6.88 -16.06 10.91
N ALA A 85 -6.63 -16.43 12.16
CA ALA A 85 -6.82 -17.79 12.64
C ALA A 85 -8.31 -18.17 12.79
N VAL A 86 -9.26 -17.21 12.77
CA VAL A 86 -10.65 -17.46 13.20
C VAL A 86 -11.74 -17.11 12.15
N ILE A 87 -11.70 -16.01 11.38
CA ILE A 87 -12.91 -15.58 10.61
C ILE A 87 -12.60 -14.86 9.27
N GLY A 88 -13.30 -15.26 8.20
CA GLY A 88 -13.78 -14.45 7.06
C GLY A 88 -12.87 -13.38 6.41
N PHE A 89 -12.17 -13.76 5.34
CA PHE A 89 -11.20 -12.96 4.54
C PHE A 89 -11.73 -11.71 3.77
N SER A 90 -13.02 -11.38 3.83
CA SER A 90 -13.66 -10.53 2.80
C SER A 90 -13.63 -9.01 3.07
N ASP A 91 -13.53 -8.55 4.32
CA ASP A 91 -13.77 -7.13 4.65
C ASP A 91 -12.51 -6.25 4.53
N ASP A 92 -11.35 -6.68 5.04
CA ASP A 92 -10.10 -5.90 4.96
C ASP A 92 -9.52 -5.82 3.54
N VAL A 93 -9.68 -6.88 2.74
CA VAL A 93 -9.27 -6.87 1.32
C VAL A 93 -10.14 -5.89 0.53
N ALA A 94 -11.43 -5.78 0.84
CA ALA A 94 -12.32 -4.81 0.22
C ALA A 94 -11.93 -3.38 0.60
N VAL A 95 -11.59 -3.12 1.87
CA VAL A 95 -11.11 -1.82 2.34
C VAL A 95 -9.79 -1.43 1.67
N LEU A 96 -8.81 -2.33 1.62
CA LEU A 96 -7.54 -2.09 0.92
C LEU A 96 -7.74 -1.89 -0.59
N SER A 97 -8.63 -2.69 -1.21
CA SER A 97 -8.96 -2.56 -2.63
C SER A 97 -9.66 -1.23 -2.93
N ALA A 98 -10.57 -0.79 -2.06
CA ALA A 98 -11.26 0.49 -2.19
C ALA A 98 -10.30 1.68 -1.99
N ALA A 99 -9.45 1.63 -0.96
CA ALA A 99 -8.41 2.62 -0.73
C ALA A 99 -7.47 2.71 -1.94
N PHE A 100 -7.08 1.56 -2.49
CA PHE A 100 -6.25 1.51 -3.69
C PHE A 100 -6.98 2.04 -4.93
N ALA A 101 -8.24 1.68 -5.14
CA ALA A 101 -9.04 2.18 -6.25
C ALA A 101 -9.18 3.70 -6.24
N MET A 102 -9.33 4.31 -5.05
CA MET A 102 -9.40 5.75 -4.89
C MET A 102 -8.09 6.47 -5.26
N VAL A 103 -6.94 5.82 -5.07
CA VAL A 103 -5.61 6.43 -5.32
C VAL A 103 -4.99 5.99 -6.64
N ARG A 104 -5.53 4.95 -7.30
CA ARG A 104 -5.03 4.38 -8.57
C ARG A 104 -4.87 5.41 -9.67
N GLY A 105 -5.76 6.41 -9.75
CA GLY A 105 -5.68 7.50 -10.72
C GLY A 105 -4.42 8.38 -10.59
N ASN A 106 -3.71 8.30 -9.47
CA ASN A 106 -2.46 9.03 -9.23
C ASN A 106 -1.21 8.16 -9.35
N VAL A 107 -1.37 6.84 -9.52
CA VAL A 107 -0.25 5.92 -9.71
C VAL A 107 0.21 5.99 -11.16
N ARG A 108 1.35 6.65 -11.38
CA ARG A 108 1.96 6.83 -12.70
C ARG A 108 2.54 5.52 -13.27
N PRO A 109 2.67 5.40 -14.61
CA PRO A 109 3.29 4.24 -15.24
C PRO A 109 4.69 3.90 -14.71
N SER A 110 5.50 4.92 -14.39
CA SER A 110 6.82 4.75 -13.78
C SER A 110 6.81 3.97 -12.46
N HIS A 111 5.76 4.10 -11.65
CA HIS A 111 5.60 3.34 -10.41
C HIS A 111 5.27 1.87 -10.68
N TYR A 112 4.47 1.62 -11.71
CA TYR A 112 4.16 0.27 -12.16
C TYR A 112 5.39 -0.42 -12.77
N GLU A 113 6.21 0.29 -13.54
CA GLU A 113 7.48 -0.24 -14.05
C GLU A 113 8.48 -0.54 -12.92
N ALA A 114 8.51 0.28 -11.87
CA ALA A 114 9.31 0.01 -10.68
C ALA A 114 8.80 -1.24 -9.94
N ALA A 115 7.48 -1.41 -9.85
CA ALA A 115 6.87 -2.61 -9.29
C ALA A 115 7.19 -3.87 -10.09
N ASP A 116 7.04 -3.80 -11.42
CA ASP A 116 7.28 -4.92 -12.33
C ASP A 116 8.74 -5.38 -12.25
N ARG A 117 9.70 -4.43 -12.21
CA ARG A 117 11.12 -4.76 -12.04
C ARG A 117 11.39 -5.56 -10.77
N VAL A 118 10.85 -5.13 -9.64
CA VAL A 118 11.11 -5.81 -8.35
C VAL A 118 10.34 -7.12 -8.21
N LEU A 119 9.15 -7.23 -8.80
CA LEU A 119 8.38 -8.48 -8.78
C LEU A 119 8.94 -9.54 -9.74
N ALA A 120 9.51 -9.12 -10.88
CA ALA A 120 10.20 -10.00 -11.80
C ALA A 120 11.48 -10.57 -11.17
N ASP A 121 12.35 -9.70 -10.63
CA ASP A 121 13.61 -10.08 -9.96
C ASP A 121 13.39 -11.07 -8.80
N ARG A 122 12.29 -10.89 -8.05
CA ARG A 122 11.91 -11.77 -6.94
C ARG A 122 11.26 -13.09 -7.36
N SER A 123 10.75 -13.18 -8.59
CA SER A 123 10.24 -14.44 -9.14
C SER A 123 11.41 -15.35 -9.56
N GLU A 124 12.56 -14.78 -9.91
CA GLU A 124 13.76 -15.53 -10.26
C GLU A 124 14.51 -16.07 -9.03
N ASP A 125 14.49 -15.35 -7.91
CA ASP A 125 15.05 -15.82 -6.63
C ASP A 125 14.25 -17.01 -6.02
N GLY A 126 12.99 -17.17 -6.45
CA GLY A 126 12.09 -18.26 -6.04
C GLY A 126 12.20 -19.57 -6.83
N MET A 127 13.05 -19.66 -7.86
CA MET A 127 13.21 -20.86 -8.70
C MET A 127 14.60 -21.51 -8.60
N LYS A 128 15.37 -21.20 -7.54
CA LYS A 128 16.71 -21.78 -7.34
C LYS A 128 16.92 -22.54 -6.03
N THR A 129 15.88 -22.82 -5.25
CA THR A 129 16.04 -23.70 -4.06
C THR A 129 14.73 -24.39 -3.69
N ILE A 130 14.37 -25.45 -4.42
CA ILE A 130 14.27 -26.88 -4.02
C ILE A 130 13.47 -27.67 -5.06
#